data_AF-A0A2D6M7J3-F1
#
_entry.id   AF-A0A2D6M7J3-F1
#
_cell.length_a   1.000
_cell.length_b   1.000
_cell.length_c   1.000
_cell.angle_alpha   90.00
_cell.angle_beta   90.00
_cell.angle_gamma   90.00
#
_symmetry.space_group_name_H-M   'P 1'
#
loop_
_entity.id
_entity.type
_entity.pdbx_description
1 polymer ?
#
loop_
_entity_poly.entity_id
_entity_poly.type
_entity_poly.pdbx_seq_one_letter_code
_entity_poly.pdbx_strand_id
1 'polypeptide(L)'
;MAIEYNVNTDFAGVLTPGTTNSLFLKITDFNGDPKNVYDVSISIVDVLNSAEKSGTPEKIQSGYYVFEWEMGDDLDAGVYTATWSYTDENDDDFTSVQEIVVSDDGDDSSIYTGMINDLRVALEFHIRSAMNIPVYQEQSKPSVDSRVYSFNFPRWNQTAGVRIYRNQELINEGYEINYFKGNVTFDESLTDFDIVNADYNFRWFDDAQLIRFLQNALDQINYYPPASRYSLAGVPMRYVAGVLYGASRDALRELMMSLMFQETQQIFGGGEKATNLFSNFETLKKNYEEDFTKMLDAKKFGPYVGLTKAIVTPEYTLPGGRSRYFRYLFSGSS
;
A
#
# COMPACT_ATOMS: atom_id res chain seq x y z
N MET A 1 -35.06 7.36 -6.56
CA MET A 1 -34.33 6.12 -6.22
C MET A 1 -32.88 6.55 -6.32
N ALA A 2 -32.32 7.00 -5.20
CA ALA A 2 -30.99 7.59 -5.16
C ALA A 2 -29.97 6.49 -5.53
N ILE A 3 -29.07 6.79 -6.47
CA ILE A 3 -27.98 5.88 -6.81
C ILE A 3 -26.86 6.23 -5.84
N GLU A 4 -26.68 5.44 -4.78
CA GLU A 4 -25.56 5.64 -3.85
C GLU A 4 -24.21 5.40 -4.56
N TYR A 5 -23.23 6.25 -4.26
CA TYR A 5 -21.87 6.17 -4.80
C TYR A 5 -20.93 5.61 -3.74
N ASN A 6 -19.99 4.76 -4.16
CA ASN A 6 -18.84 4.42 -3.34
C ASN A 6 -17.81 5.54 -3.45
N VAL A 7 -17.47 6.15 -2.33
CA VAL A 7 -16.49 7.23 -2.27
C VAL A 7 -15.27 6.80 -1.48
N ASN A 8 -14.12 7.06 -2.10
CA ASN A 8 -12.81 6.72 -1.59
C ASN A 8 -12.01 8.00 -1.39
N THR A 9 -11.71 8.26 -0.12
CA THR A 9 -10.84 9.32 0.36
C THR A 9 -9.60 8.68 0.99
N ASP A 10 -8.67 8.22 0.15
CA ASP A 10 -7.43 7.60 0.63
C ASP A 10 -6.39 8.69 0.93
N PHE A 11 -6.02 8.82 2.20
CA PHE A 11 -4.83 9.54 2.63
C PHE A 11 -4.19 8.81 3.83
N ALA A 12 -3.07 8.15 3.60
CA ALA A 12 -2.13 7.57 4.55
C ALA A 12 -0.77 8.29 4.48
N GLY A 13 -0.54 9.19 5.42
CA GLY A 13 0.73 9.88 5.57
C GLY A 13 0.71 10.75 6.81
N VAL A 14 1.90 11.10 7.31
CA VAL A 14 2.06 12.20 8.25
C VAL A 14 2.49 13.39 7.42
N LEU A 15 1.69 14.45 7.44
CA LEU A 15 1.94 15.68 6.72
C LEU A 15 2.86 16.59 7.53
N THR A 16 3.76 17.28 6.86
CA THR A 16 4.65 18.27 7.49
C THR A 16 4.17 19.68 7.16
N PRO A 17 4.10 20.60 8.13
CA PRO A 17 3.89 22.02 7.86
C PRO A 17 4.88 22.54 6.81
N GLY A 18 4.46 23.49 5.96
CA GLY A 18 5.32 24.07 4.91
C GLY A 18 5.42 23.27 3.62
N THR A 19 4.69 22.15 3.47
CA THR A 19 4.70 21.33 2.25
C THR A 19 3.41 21.41 1.43
N THR A 20 3.52 21.16 0.13
CA THR A 20 2.37 20.97 -0.77
C THR A 20 2.00 19.50 -0.84
N ASN A 21 0.77 19.17 -0.50
CA ASN A 21 0.26 17.80 -0.52
C ASN A 21 -0.99 17.66 -1.37
N SER A 22 -1.16 16.50 -1.98
CA SER A 22 -2.31 16.19 -2.82
C SER A 22 -3.26 15.26 -2.08
N LEU A 23 -4.50 15.70 -1.91
CA LEU A 23 -5.61 14.90 -1.40
C LEU A 23 -6.42 14.34 -2.56
N PHE A 24 -6.87 13.11 -2.43
CA PHE A 24 -7.54 12.38 -3.51
C PHE A 24 -8.96 12.00 -3.11
N LEU A 25 -9.87 12.19 -4.06
CA LEU A 25 -11.25 11.73 -3.98
C LEU A 25 -11.55 10.90 -5.22
N LYS A 26 -11.90 9.64 -5.01
CA LYS A 26 -12.36 8.73 -6.05
C LYS A 26 -13.82 8.36 -5.83
N ILE A 27 -14.63 8.51 -6.86
CA ILE A 27 -16.06 8.23 -6.83
C ILE A 27 -16.37 7.16 -7.87
N THR A 28 -16.91 6.04 -7.41
CA THR A 28 -17.27 4.89 -8.24
C THR A 28 -18.70 4.45 -7.95
N ASP A 29 -19.35 3.82 -8.92
CA ASP A 29 -20.61 3.12 -8.69
C ASP A 29 -20.40 1.81 -7.89
N PHE A 30 -21.49 1.10 -7.59
CA PHE A 30 -21.45 -0.20 -6.92
C PHE A 30 -20.70 -1.29 -7.72
N ASN A 31 -20.52 -1.12 -9.02
CA ASN A 31 -19.79 -2.03 -9.90
C ASN A 31 -18.30 -1.69 -9.99
N GLY A 32 -17.87 -0.58 -9.37
CA GLY A 32 -16.50 -0.08 -9.41
C GLY A 32 -16.19 0.78 -10.65
N ASP A 33 -17.20 1.12 -11.45
CA ASP A 33 -17.07 2.00 -12.60
C ASP A 33 -17.02 3.47 -12.13
N PRO A 34 -16.08 4.28 -12.64
CA PRO A 34 -15.95 5.67 -12.23
C PRO A 34 -17.18 6.51 -12.64
N LYS A 35 -17.73 7.28 -11.70
CA LYS A 35 -18.90 8.13 -11.91
C LYS A 35 -18.54 9.61 -11.79
N ASN A 36 -19.14 10.42 -12.66
CA ASN A 36 -18.97 11.87 -12.60
C ASN A 36 -19.93 12.48 -11.59
N VAL A 37 -19.42 13.40 -10.78
CA VAL A 37 -20.21 14.26 -9.89
C VAL A 37 -19.94 15.73 -10.19
N TYR A 38 -20.86 16.58 -9.75
CA TYR A 38 -20.86 18.03 -9.90
C TYR A 38 -20.60 18.71 -8.56
N ASP A 39 -20.27 20.00 -8.62
CA ASP A 39 -20.13 20.88 -7.46
C ASP A 39 -19.24 20.33 -6.32
N VAL A 40 -18.15 19.65 -6.71
CA VAL A 40 -17.19 19.12 -5.75
C VAL A 40 -16.47 20.26 -5.04
N SER A 41 -16.55 20.24 -3.72
CA SER A 41 -15.83 21.15 -2.83
C SER A 41 -15.16 20.36 -1.71
N ILE A 42 -14.07 20.91 -1.18
CA ILE A 42 -13.38 20.37 -0.01
C ILE A 42 -13.23 21.46 1.03
N SER A 43 -13.41 21.08 2.30
CA SER A 43 -13.14 21.92 3.46
C SER A 43 -12.23 21.16 4.41
N ILE A 44 -11.14 21.78 4.83
CA ILE A 44 -10.17 21.22 5.77
C ILE A 44 -10.29 22.01 7.06
N VAL A 45 -10.62 21.32 8.14
CA VAL A 45 -10.78 21.90 9.49
C VAL A 45 -9.79 21.28 10.46
N ASP A 46 -9.27 22.10 11.37
CA ASP A 46 -8.46 21.65 12.50
C ASP A 46 -9.33 20.99 13.61
N VAL A 47 -8.70 20.36 14.59
CA VAL A 47 -9.29 19.81 15.83
C VAL A 47 -10.20 20.82 16.54
N LEU A 48 -9.92 22.12 16.42
CA LEU A 48 -10.75 23.19 16.99
C LEU A 48 -11.94 23.61 16.10
N ASN A 49 -12.18 22.91 14.98
CA ASN A 49 -13.17 23.23 13.94
C ASN A 49 -12.98 24.63 13.30
N SER A 50 -11.76 25.16 13.35
CA SER A 50 -11.39 26.33 12.56
C SER A 50 -11.12 25.88 11.13
N ALA A 51 -11.72 26.55 10.14
CA ALA A 51 -11.49 26.25 8.74
C ALA A 51 -10.13 26.81 8.29
N GLU A 52 -9.19 25.91 7.99
CA GLU A 52 -7.87 26.28 7.48
C GLU A 52 -7.90 26.58 5.98
N LYS A 53 -8.59 25.71 5.23
CA LYS A 53 -8.68 25.85 3.77
C LYS A 53 -9.99 25.30 3.24
N SER A 54 -10.53 25.99 2.25
CA SER A 54 -11.59 25.46 1.40
C SER A 54 -11.27 25.76 -0.06
N GLY A 55 -11.76 24.89 -0.95
CA GLY A 55 -11.55 25.08 -2.38
C GLY A 55 -12.31 24.09 -3.24
N THR A 56 -12.16 24.27 -4.54
CA THR A 56 -12.72 23.40 -5.58
C THR A 56 -11.61 22.48 -6.11
N PRO A 57 -11.71 21.15 -5.93
CA PRO A 57 -10.75 20.19 -6.45
C PRO A 57 -10.69 20.18 -7.98
N GLU A 58 -9.53 19.84 -8.53
CA GLU A 58 -9.35 19.63 -9.97
C GLU A 58 -9.81 18.23 -10.37
N LYS A 59 -10.55 18.14 -11.48
CA LYS A 59 -10.98 16.87 -12.06
C LYS A 59 -9.93 16.36 -13.04
N ILE A 60 -9.30 15.24 -12.72
CA ILE A 60 -8.27 14.60 -13.57
C ILE A 60 -8.92 13.68 -14.61
N GLN A 61 -9.87 12.85 -14.16
CA GLN A 61 -10.58 11.89 -14.99
C GLN A 61 -12.00 11.69 -14.43
N SER A 62 -12.88 11.05 -15.19
CA SER A 62 -14.20 10.67 -14.67
C SER A 62 -14.06 9.93 -13.34
N GLY A 63 -14.74 10.42 -12.30
CA GLY A 63 -14.69 9.86 -10.95
C GLY A 63 -13.38 10.05 -10.18
N TYR A 64 -12.44 10.86 -10.66
CA TYR A 64 -11.18 11.16 -9.96
C TYR A 64 -10.97 12.66 -9.81
N TYR A 65 -10.87 13.10 -8.56
CA TYR A 65 -10.67 14.49 -8.18
C TYR A 65 -9.45 14.61 -7.27
N VAL A 66 -8.68 15.67 -7.46
CA VAL A 66 -7.46 15.95 -6.71
C VAL A 66 -7.51 17.37 -6.18
N PHE A 67 -7.16 17.53 -4.91
CA PHE A 67 -7.01 18.84 -4.30
C PHE A 67 -5.57 19.02 -3.82
N GLU A 68 -4.91 20.06 -4.32
CA GLU A 68 -3.59 20.46 -3.83
C GLU A 68 -3.75 21.38 -2.62
N TRP A 69 -3.24 20.93 -1.49
CA TRP A 69 -3.17 21.69 -0.26
C TRP A 69 -1.75 22.17 -0.02
N GLU A 70 -1.53 23.47 -0.19
CA GLU A 70 -0.32 24.16 0.25
C GLU A 70 -0.45 24.49 1.74
N MET A 71 0.29 23.77 2.59
CA MET A 71 0.32 24.02 4.03
C MET A 71 1.29 25.15 4.35
N GLY A 72 0.87 26.09 5.20
CA GLY A 72 1.76 27.12 5.72
C GLY A 72 2.82 26.53 6.66
N ASP A 73 3.97 27.19 6.77
CA ASP A 73 5.05 26.81 7.70
C ASP A 73 4.60 26.89 9.18
N ASP A 74 3.59 27.72 9.47
CA ASP A 74 3.04 27.95 10.81
C ASP A 74 1.84 27.05 11.15
N LEU A 75 1.58 26.00 10.36
CA LEU A 75 0.47 25.09 10.61
C LEU A 75 0.77 24.22 11.85
N ASP A 76 -0.16 24.20 12.81
CA ASP A 76 0.00 23.41 14.03
C ASP A 76 0.00 21.89 13.74
N ALA A 77 0.87 21.14 14.40
CA ALA A 77 0.79 19.68 14.39
C ALA A 77 -0.52 19.21 15.05
N GLY A 78 -1.27 18.35 14.36
CA GLY A 78 -2.61 17.97 14.80
C GLY A 78 -3.34 17.02 13.86
N VAL A 79 -4.55 16.64 14.25
CA VAL A 79 -5.44 15.83 13.42
C VAL A 79 -6.40 16.77 12.70
N TYR A 80 -6.30 16.82 11.39
CA TYR A 80 -7.14 17.60 10.51
C TYR A 80 -8.22 16.72 9.90
N THR A 81 -9.39 17.30 9.70
CA THR A 81 -10.51 16.62 9.05
C THR A 81 -10.79 17.31 7.72
N ALA A 82 -10.62 16.58 6.62
CA ALA A 82 -11.02 17.02 5.29
C ALA A 82 -12.40 16.47 4.96
N THR A 83 -13.36 17.37 4.80
CA THR A 83 -14.73 17.05 4.37
C THR A 83 -14.88 17.42 2.90
N TRP A 84 -15.11 16.40 2.08
CA TRP A 84 -15.47 16.53 0.68
C TRP A 84 -16.98 16.59 0.56
N SER A 85 -17.51 17.58 -0.16
CA SER A 85 -18.92 17.71 -0.49
C SER A 85 -19.09 17.68 -2.00
N TYR A 86 -20.04 16.92 -2.52
CA TYR A 86 -20.29 16.81 -3.96
C TYR A 86 -21.76 16.49 -4.22
N THR A 87 -22.24 16.90 -5.40
CA THR A 87 -23.61 16.71 -5.84
C THR A 87 -23.63 15.74 -7.02
N ASP A 88 -24.56 14.80 -7.05
CA ASP A 88 -24.61 13.79 -8.09
C ASP A 88 -25.42 14.20 -9.33
N GLU A 89 -25.58 13.29 -10.29
CA GLU A 89 -26.40 13.52 -11.51
C GLU A 89 -27.91 13.69 -11.22
N ASN A 90 -28.37 13.36 -10.01
CA ASN A 90 -29.76 13.49 -9.57
C ASN A 90 -29.99 14.70 -8.66
N ASP A 91 -29.00 15.57 -8.50
CA ASP A 91 -29.05 16.75 -7.62
C ASP A 91 -29.07 16.38 -6.12
N ASP A 92 -28.61 15.17 -5.76
CA ASP A 92 -28.47 14.71 -4.39
C ASP A 92 -27.07 15.10 -3.85
N ASP A 93 -27.05 15.74 -2.67
CA ASP A 93 -25.83 16.19 -1.99
C ASP A 93 -25.24 15.09 -1.10
N PHE A 94 -23.93 14.85 -1.22
CA PHE A 94 -23.21 13.88 -0.43
C PHE A 94 -21.99 14.50 0.24
N THR A 95 -21.58 13.90 1.37
CA THR A 95 -20.36 14.28 2.07
C THR A 95 -19.50 13.07 2.38
N SER A 96 -18.18 13.22 2.28
CA SER A 96 -17.20 12.20 2.63
C SER A 96 -16.12 12.81 3.50
N VAL A 97 -15.82 12.15 4.63
CA VAL A 97 -14.87 12.64 5.62
C VAL A 97 -13.57 11.86 5.52
N GLN A 98 -12.46 12.58 5.55
CA GLN A 98 -11.09 12.08 5.48
C GLN A 98 -10.30 12.62 6.67
N GLU A 99 -9.66 11.73 7.43
CA GLU A 99 -8.80 12.11 8.54
C GLU A 99 -7.35 12.26 8.05
N ILE A 100 -6.69 13.35 8.45
CA ILE A 100 -5.34 13.72 8.04
C ILE A 100 -4.53 14.00 9.29
N VAL A 101 -3.33 13.45 9.41
CA VAL A 101 -2.45 13.72 10.55
C VAL A 101 -1.29 14.60 10.08
N VAL A 102 -1.15 15.77 10.68
CA VAL A 102 -0.02 16.70 10.49
C VAL A 102 0.91 16.58 11.69
N SER A 103 2.22 16.45 11.47
CA SER A 103 3.23 16.48 12.53
C SER A 103 4.50 17.23 12.10
N ASP A 104 5.09 17.94 13.05
CA ASP A 104 6.31 18.74 12.86
C ASP A 104 7.54 17.91 12.40
N ASP A 105 7.55 16.60 12.67
CA ASP A 105 8.61 15.65 12.30
C ASP A 105 8.25 14.79 11.07
N GLY A 106 7.25 15.19 10.27
CA GLY A 106 6.89 14.48 9.04
C GLY A 106 8.05 14.48 8.03
N ASP A 107 8.34 13.32 7.43
CA ASP A 107 9.25 13.24 6.29
C ASP A 107 8.47 13.72 5.05
N ASP A 108 8.89 14.84 4.42
CA ASP A 108 8.26 15.55 3.28
C ASP A 108 7.92 14.68 2.04
N SER A 109 8.15 13.38 2.10
CA SER A 109 7.66 12.45 1.11
C SER A 109 6.18 12.17 1.34
N SER A 110 5.30 12.86 0.60
CA SER A 110 3.94 12.33 0.39
C SER A 110 4.08 10.92 -0.16
N ILE A 111 3.64 9.93 0.64
CA ILE A 111 3.66 8.49 0.33
C ILE A 111 2.95 8.19 -1.01
N TYR A 112 2.06 9.09 -1.42
CA TYR A 112 1.23 8.99 -2.62
C TYR A 112 1.82 9.65 -3.86
N THR A 113 3.00 10.27 -3.77
CA THR A 113 3.60 10.97 -4.91
C THR A 113 4.85 10.26 -5.43
N GLY A 114 5.00 10.28 -6.76
CA GLY A 114 6.17 9.78 -7.45
C GLY A 114 6.41 8.28 -7.32
N MET A 115 7.67 7.90 -7.28
CA MET A 115 8.14 6.51 -7.38
C MET A 115 7.68 5.61 -6.23
N ILE A 116 7.42 6.18 -5.04
CA ILE A 116 6.97 5.42 -3.87
C ILE A 116 5.56 4.86 -4.11
N ASN A 117 4.66 5.68 -4.66
CA ASN A 117 3.31 5.25 -5.00
C ASN A 117 3.33 4.21 -6.13
N ASP A 118 4.16 4.41 -7.15
CA ASP A 118 4.32 3.43 -8.23
C ASP A 118 4.79 2.06 -7.71
N LEU A 119 5.74 2.06 -6.77
CA LEU A 119 6.23 0.84 -6.12
C LEU A 119 5.15 0.19 -5.24
N ARG A 120 4.36 0.99 -4.52
CA ARG A 120 3.24 0.50 -3.69
C ARG A 120 2.17 -0.15 -4.56
N VAL A 121 1.72 0.53 -5.62
CA VAL A 121 0.73 0.00 -6.57
C VAL A 121 1.27 -1.26 -7.24
N ALA A 122 2.53 -1.27 -7.67
CA ALA A 122 3.16 -2.46 -8.23
C ALA A 122 3.20 -3.63 -7.24
N LEU A 123 3.54 -3.38 -5.97
CA LEU A 123 3.50 -4.40 -4.92
C LEU A 123 2.07 -4.91 -4.71
N GLU A 124 1.08 -4.03 -4.64
CA GLU A 124 -0.33 -4.39 -4.52
C GLU A 124 -0.78 -5.30 -5.68
N PHE A 125 -0.30 -5.07 -6.91
CA PHE A 125 -0.54 -6.00 -8.02
C PHE A 125 0.11 -7.37 -7.82
N HIS A 126 1.31 -7.44 -7.24
CA HIS A 126 1.98 -8.71 -6.93
C HIS A 126 1.25 -9.54 -5.87
N ILE A 127 0.64 -8.88 -4.89
CA ILE A 127 -0.09 -9.53 -3.79
C ILE A 127 -1.60 -9.33 -3.89
N ARG A 128 -2.14 -9.07 -5.09
CA ARG A 128 -3.53 -8.68 -5.31
C ARG A 128 -4.54 -9.62 -4.66
N SER A 129 -4.26 -10.92 -4.65
CA SER A 129 -5.11 -11.93 -4.03
C SER A 129 -5.18 -11.83 -2.51
N ALA A 130 -4.15 -11.30 -1.84
CA ALA A 130 -4.17 -11.02 -0.41
C ALA A 130 -4.81 -9.65 -0.09
N MET A 131 -4.86 -8.75 -1.08
CA MET A 131 -5.48 -7.43 -0.95
C MET A 131 -6.97 -7.42 -1.31
N ASN A 132 -7.49 -8.51 -1.87
CA ASN A 132 -8.89 -8.65 -2.28
C ASN A 132 -9.43 -10.02 -1.86
N ILE A 133 -9.45 -10.30 -0.55
CA ILE A 133 -9.98 -11.56 -0.03
C ILE A 133 -11.49 -11.44 0.08
N PRO A 134 -12.28 -12.26 -0.62
CA PRO A 134 -13.72 -12.24 -0.51
C PRO A 134 -14.21 -12.98 0.73
N VAL A 135 -15.16 -12.36 1.43
CA VAL A 135 -15.90 -12.92 2.56
C VAL A 135 -17.38 -12.89 2.18
N TYR A 136 -18.05 -14.01 2.38
CA TYR A 136 -19.47 -14.18 2.04
C TYR A 136 -20.27 -14.53 3.29
N GLN A 137 -21.42 -13.89 3.43
CA GLN A 137 -22.43 -14.13 4.45
C GLN A 137 -21.86 -14.18 5.86
N GLU A 138 -20.92 -13.29 6.17
CA GLU A 138 -20.42 -13.20 7.53
C GLU A 138 -21.50 -12.60 8.42
N GLN A 139 -21.78 -13.27 9.53
CA GLN A 139 -22.69 -12.76 10.54
C GLN A 139 -21.99 -11.71 11.41
N SER A 140 -22.61 -10.56 11.54
CA SER A 140 -22.12 -9.47 12.37
C SER A 140 -22.36 -9.69 13.87
N LYS A 141 -21.55 -9.00 14.68
CA LYS A 141 -21.72 -8.90 16.13
C LYS A 141 -22.38 -7.55 16.47
N PRO A 142 -23.59 -7.55 17.05
CA PRO A 142 -24.26 -6.32 17.44
C PRO A 142 -23.58 -5.65 18.64
N SER A 143 -23.59 -4.32 18.63
CA SER A 143 -23.30 -3.47 19.78
C SER A 143 -24.45 -3.48 20.78
N VAL A 144 -24.21 -2.98 21.99
CA VAL A 144 -25.20 -2.88 23.09
C VAL A 144 -26.44 -2.09 22.68
N ASP A 145 -26.27 -1.09 21.81
CA ASP A 145 -27.37 -0.22 21.34
C ASP A 145 -28.09 -0.77 20.10
N SER A 146 -27.71 -1.96 19.59
CA SER A 146 -28.28 -2.59 18.38
C SER A 146 -28.32 -1.69 17.14
N ARG A 147 -27.42 -0.70 17.08
CA ARG A 147 -27.22 0.20 15.93
C ARG A 147 -25.94 -0.07 15.17
N VAL A 148 -24.88 -0.43 15.89
CA VAL A 148 -23.56 -0.70 15.30
C VAL A 148 -23.36 -2.19 15.23
N TYR A 149 -23.10 -2.68 14.03
CA TYR A 149 -22.83 -4.08 13.74
C TYR A 149 -21.38 -4.21 13.28
N SER A 150 -20.59 -4.93 14.07
CA SER A 150 -19.16 -5.12 13.82
C SER A 150 -18.89 -6.47 13.16
N PHE A 151 -17.99 -6.49 12.20
CA PHE A 151 -17.52 -7.71 11.53
C PHE A 151 -16.09 -8.03 11.95
N ASN A 152 -15.64 -9.26 11.72
CA ASN A 152 -14.33 -9.69 12.24
C ASN A 152 -13.15 -9.07 11.46
N PHE A 153 -13.33 -8.78 10.17
CA PHE A 153 -12.26 -8.23 9.33
C PHE A 153 -12.48 -6.74 9.05
N PRO A 154 -11.57 -5.86 9.50
CA PRO A 154 -11.59 -4.46 9.12
C PRO A 154 -11.05 -4.27 7.69
N ARG A 155 -10.99 -3.01 7.22
CA ARG A 155 -10.37 -2.61 5.93
C ARG A 155 -11.06 -3.21 4.70
N TRP A 156 -12.35 -2.95 4.58
CA TRP A 156 -13.15 -3.35 3.42
C TRP A 156 -12.74 -2.56 2.19
N ASN A 157 -12.66 -3.24 1.05
CA ASN A 157 -12.43 -2.63 -0.24
C ASN A 157 -13.69 -1.87 -0.68
N GLN A 158 -13.57 -0.56 -0.76
CA GLN A 158 -14.64 0.34 -1.18
C GLN A 158 -15.07 0.15 -2.65
N THR A 159 -14.22 -0.48 -3.47
CA THR A 159 -14.48 -0.72 -4.90
C THR A 159 -15.28 -1.98 -5.21
N ALA A 160 -15.46 -2.88 -4.24
CA ALA A 160 -16.22 -4.10 -4.43
C ALA A 160 -17.57 -3.95 -3.72
N GLY A 161 -18.67 -3.91 -4.47
CA GLY A 161 -20.02 -3.70 -3.95
C GLY A 161 -20.34 -4.57 -2.74
N VAL A 162 -20.14 -3.99 -1.55
CA VAL A 162 -20.47 -4.57 -0.26
C VAL A 162 -21.97 -4.79 -0.24
N ARG A 163 -22.41 -5.99 0.14
CA ARG A 163 -23.82 -6.34 0.21
C ARG A 163 -24.19 -6.61 1.64
N ILE A 164 -25.19 -5.90 2.15
CA ILE A 164 -25.68 -6.08 3.50
C ILE A 164 -27.03 -6.77 3.43
N TYR A 165 -27.14 -7.83 4.22
CA TYR A 165 -28.35 -8.63 4.33
C TYR A 165 -28.90 -8.47 5.74
N ARG A 166 -30.20 -8.25 5.86
CA ARG A 166 -30.94 -8.39 7.11
C ARG A 166 -31.89 -9.56 6.97
N ASN A 167 -31.78 -10.53 7.86
CA ASN A 167 -32.61 -11.75 7.83
C ASN A 167 -32.60 -12.44 6.45
N GLN A 168 -31.43 -12.43 5.77
CA GLN A 168 -31.21 -12.97 4.42
C GLN A 168 -31.80 -12.16 3.26
N GLU A 169 -32.45 -11.03 3.53
CA GLU A 169 -32.89 -10.10 2.49
C GLU A 169 -31.85 -9.00 2.29
N LEU A 170 -31.52 -8.72 1.03
CA LEU A 170 -30.60 -7.64 0.68
C LEU A 170 -31.26 -6.30 1.02
N ILE A 171 -30.59 -5.50 1.83
CA ILE A 171 -30.97 -4.12 2.10
C ILE A 171 -30.05 -3.22 1.28
N ASN A 172 -30.63 -2.18 0.68
CA ASN A 172 -29.90 -1.19 -0.11
C ASN A 172 -29.91 0.22 0.50
N GLU A 173 -30.65 0.46 1.59
CA GLU A 173 -30.83 1.80 2.18
C GLU A 173 -30.94 1.72 3.72
N GLY A 174 -30.66 2.83 4.42
CA GLY A 174 -30.86 2.95 5.88
C GLY A 174 -29.69 2.46 6.74
N TYR A 175 -28.50 2.41 6.16
CA TYR A 175 -27.26 2.09 6.85
C TYR A 175 -26.08 2.89 6.29
N GLU A 176 -25.08 3.11 7.12
CA GLU A 176 -23.78 3.68 6.75
C GLU A 176 -22.69 2.62 6.99
N ILE A 177 -21.74 2.51 6.06
CA ILE A 177 -20.64 1.55 6.14
C ILE A 177 -19.35 2.28 6.53
N ASN A 178 -18.76 1.88 7.66
CA ASN A 178 -17.39 2.24 7.99
C ASN A 178 -16.43 1.19 7.43
N TYR A 179 -15.91 1.43 6.21
CA TYR A 179 -15.01 0.52 5.51
C TYR A 179 -13.69 0.28 6.26
N PHE A 180 -13.17 1.27 7.00
CA PHE A 180 -11.91 1.13 7.73
C PHE A 180 -12.04 0.19 8.92
N LYS A 181 -13.08 0.38 9.72
CA LYS A 181 -13.34 -0.45 10.92
C LYS A 181 -14.05 -1.76 10.61
N GLY A 182 -14.67 -1.89 9.43
CA GLY A 182 -15.49 -3.05 9.07
C GLY A 182 -16.77 -3.09 9.88
N ASN A 183 -17.42 -1.94 10.07
CA ASN A 183 -18.66 -1.82 10.83
C ASN A 183 -19.77 -1.22 9.97
N VAL A 184 -21.00 -1.62 10.26
CA VAL A 184 -22.21 -1.07 9.66
C VAL A 184 -23.05 -0.40 10.74
N THR A 185 -23.44 0.84 10.52
CA THR A 185 -24.26 1.65 11.42
C THR A 185 -25.63 1.85 10.80
N PHE A 186 -26.69 1.42 11.48
CA PHE A 186 -28.07 1.66 11.05
C PHE A 186 -28.61 2.95 11.67
N ASP A 187 -29.45 3.66 10.91
CA ASP A 187 -30.09 4.91 11.36
C ASP A 187 -31.01 4.69 12.58
N GLU A 188 -31.70 3.55 12.56
CA GLU A 188 -32.56 3.08 13.63
C GLU A 188 -31.96 1.87 14.33
N SER A 189 -32.25 1.71 15.63
CA SER A 189 -31.89 0.50 16.36
C SER A 189 -32.69 -0.67 15.81
N LEU A 190 -32.00 -1.72 15.37
CA LEU A 190 -32.62 -2.96 14.92
C LEU A 190 -33.12 -3.77 16.12
N THR A 191 -34.00 -4.74 15.86
CA THR A 191 -34.53 -5.61 16.92
C THR A 191 -33.53 -6.72 17.26
N ASP A 192 -33.58 -7.24 18.48
CA ASP A 192 -32.69 -8.32 18.93
C ASP A 192 -32.83 -9.63 18.13
N PHE A 193 -33.88 -9.75 17.32
CA PHE A 193 -34.11 -10.91 16.43
C PHE A 193 -33.53 -10.70 15.02
N ASP A 194 -33.11 -9.48 14.68
CA ASP A 194 -32.55 -9.19 13.37
C ASP A 194 -31.11 -9.69 13.28
N ILE A 195 -30.85 -10.49 12.25
CA ILE A 195 -29.51 -10.97 11.92
C ILE A 195 -29.00 -10.19 10.73
N VAL A 196 -27.90 -9.46 10.93
CA VAL A 196 -27.22 -8.72 9.86
C VAL A 196 -26.03 -9.53 9.37
N ASN A 197 -26.00 -9.83 8.07
CA ASN A 197 -24.88 -10.47 7.39
C ASN A 197 -24.31 -9.53 6.33
N ALA A 198 -23.03 -9.71 5.96
CA ALA A 198 -22.43 -8.97 4.86
C ALA A 198 -21.59 -9.87 3.93
N ASP A 199 -21.62 -9.53 2.64
CA ASP A 199 -20.63 -9.95 1.65
C ASP A 199 -19.70 -8.76 1.40
N TYR A 200 -18.40 -8.94 1.55
CA TYR A 200 -17.42 -7.88 1.33
C TYR A 200 -16.07 -8.47 0.93
N ASN A 201 -15.22 -7.62 0.36
CA ASN A 201 -13.81 -7.93 0.15
C ASN A 201 -12.99 -7.09 1.13
N PHE A 202 -11.92 -7.62 1.70
CA PHE A 202 -11.04 -6.84 2.58
C PHE A 202 -9.56 -6.93 2.17
N ARG A 203 -8.79 -5.94 2.63
CA ARG A 203 -7.33 -5.85 2.47
C ARG A 203 -6.66 -6.46 3.69
N TRP A 204 -5.79 -7.45 3.47
CA TRP A 204 -5.04 -8.06 4.57
C TRP A 204 -4.02 -7.08 5.17
N PHE A 205 -3.32 -6.33 4.32
CA PHE A 205 -2.25 -5.42 4.73
C PHE A 205 -2.70 -3.96 4.75
N ASP A 206 -2.13 -3.21 5.69
CA ASP A 206 -2.18 -1.75 5.69
C ASP A 206 -1.16 -1.16 4.72
N ASP A 207 -1.40 0.06 4.27
CA ASP A 207 -0.47 0.77 3.40
C ASP A 207 0.87 1.02 4.09
N ALA A 208 0.85 1.31 5.41
CA ALA A 208 2.06 1.43 6.22
C ALA A 208 2.87 0.12 6.24
N GLN A 209 2.20 -1.04 6.24
CA GLN A 209 2.86 -2.35 6.20
C GLN A 209 3.49 -2.59 4.83
N LEU A 210 2.78 -2.25 3.74
CA LEU A 210 3.31 -2.36 2.38
C LEU A 210 4.60 -1.54 2.20
N ILE A 211 4.61 -0.31 2.70
CA ILE A 211 5.80 0.56 2.65
C ILE A 211 6.92 0.00 3.50
N ARG A 212 6.60 -0.56 4.67
CA ARG A 212 7.60 -1.22 5.52
C ARG A 212 8.26 -2.40 4.81
N PHE A 213 7.49 -3.20 4.07
CA PHE A 213 8.05 -4.29 3.26
C PHE A 213 8.97 -3.77 2.14
N LEU A 214 8.57 -2.71 1.45
CA LEU A 214 9.40 -2.05 0.43
C LEU A 214 10.71 -1.52 1.01
N GLN A 215 10.63 -0.84 2.16
CA GLN A 215 11.81 -0.30 2.85
C GLN A 215 12.76 -1.41 3.29
N ASN A 216 12.24 -2.49 3.90
CA ASN A 216 13.06 -3.63 4.31
C ASN A 216 13.78 -4.29 3.12
N ALA A 217 13.11 -4.42 1.98
CA ALA A 217 13.70 -4.96 0.76
C ALA A 217 14.79 -4.04 0.20
N LEU A 218 14.55 -2.73 0.22
CA LEU A 218 15.54 -1.73 -0.20
C LEU A 218 16.77 -1.73 0.71
N ASP A 219 16.59 -1.82 2.02
CA ASP A 219 17.67 -1.90 2.99
C ASP A 219 18.55 -3.14 2.78
N GLN A 220 17.94 -4.28 2.47
CA GLN A 220 18.67 -5.50 2.10
C GLN A 220 19.48 -5.29 0.82
N ILE A 221 18.91 -4.64 -0.19
CA ILE A 221 19.64 -4.29 -1.41
C ILE A 221 20.80 -3.34 -1.06
N ASN A 222 20.57 -2.29 -0.28
CA ASN A 222 21.57 -1.30 0.10
C ASN A 222 22.76 -1.93 0.84
N TYR A 223 22.49 -2.88 1.73
CA TYR A 223 23.51 -3.62 2.48
C TYR A 223 24.31 -4.58 1.59
N TYR A 224 23.68 -5.20 0.59
CA TYR A 224 24.35 -6.20 -0.23
C TYR A 224 25.38 -5.55 -1.18
N PRO A 225 26.62 -6.09 -1.25
CA PRO A 225 27.68 -5.52 -2.09
C PRO A 225 27.31 -5.47 -3.58
N PRO A 226 27.67 -4.40 -4.32
CA PRO A 226 28.28 -3.15 -3.85
C PRO A 226 27.32 -2.33 -2.99
N ALA A 227 27.78 -1.89 -1.83
CA ALA A 227 26.95 -1.11 -0.90
C ALA A 227 26.39 0.13 -1.59
N SER A 228 25.11 0.39 -1.39
CA SER A 228 24.39 1.52 -1.98
C SER A 228 23.60 2.23 -0.88
N ARG A 229 23.23 3.51 -1.10
CA ARG A 229 22.44 4.31 -0.16
C ARG A 229 21.26 4.93 -0.88
N TYR A 230 20.41 4.08 -1.45
CA TYR A 230 19.19 4.54 -2.12
C TYR A 230 18.07 4.70 -1.10
N SER A 231 17.22 5.71 -1.29
CA SER A 231 15.89 5.82 -0.66
C SER A 231 14.83 5.28 -1.61
N LEU A 232 13.60 5.03 -1.13
CA LEU A 232 12.51 4.54 -1.99
C LEU A 232 12.18 5.51 -3.13
N ALA A 233 12.25 6.81 -2.87
CA ALA A 233 12.04 7.85 -3.89
C ALA A 233 13.15 7.90 -4.96
N GLY A 234 14.36 7.42 -4.64
CA GLY A 234 15.55 7.54 -5.48
C GLY A 234 16.11 6.21 -5.97
N VAL A 235 15.36 5.11 -5.87
CA VAL A 235 15.89 3.81 -6.26
C VAL A 235 16.03 3.72 -7.79
N PRO A 236 17.18 3.29 -8.34
CA PRO A 236 17.30 3.12 -9.78
C PRO A 236 16.35 2.05 -10.32
N MET A 237 15.75 2.31 -11.49
CA MET A 237 14.79 1.40 -12.15
C MET A 237 15.27 -0.05 -12.25
N ARG A 238 16.58 -0.27 -12.44
CA ARG A 238 17.19 -1.61 -12.50
C ARG A 238 17.03 -2.45 -11.23
N TYR A 239 16.80 -1.82 -10.07
CA TYR A 239 16.65 -2.49 -8.79
C TYR A 239 15.20 -2.58 -8.32
N VAL A 240 14.26 -1.94 -9.03
CA VAL A 240 12.83 -1.94 -8.69
C VAL A 240 12.27 -3.35 -8.59
N ALA A 241 12.54 -4.21 -9.57
CA ALA A 241 12.09 -5.60 -9.53
C ALA A 241 12.62 -6.36 -8.30
N GLY A 242 13.87 -6.08 -7.90
CA GLY A 242 14.45 -6.67 -6.69
C GLY A 242 13.75 -6.18 -5.42
N VAL A 243 13.46 -4.88 -5.32
CA VAL A 243 12.70 -4.31 -4.19
C VAL A 243 11.32 -4.96 -4.11
N LEU A 244 10.61 -5.08 -5.24
CA LEU A 244 9.27 -5.67 -5.29
C LEU A 244 9.25 -7.15 -4.90
N TYR A 245 10.21 -7.95 -5.36
CA TYR A 245 10.30 -9.37 -4.98
C TYR A 245 10.71 -9.56 -3.53
N GLY A 246 11.63 -8.74 -3.03
CA GLY A 246 11.99 -8.73 -1.61
C GLY A 246 10.79 -8.37 -0.73
N ALA A 247 10.02 -7.35 -1.11
CA ALA A 247 8.83 -6.92 -0.39
C ALA A 247 7.71 -7.96 -0.44
N SER A 248 7.48 -8.56 -1.61
CA SER A 248 6.49 -9.64 -1.78
C SER A 248 6.82 -10.86 -0.92
N ARG A 249 8.11 -11.22 -0.79
CA ARG A 249 8.57 -12.28 0.09
C ARG A 249 8.23 -11.98 1.56
N ASP A 250 8.43 -10.74 2.00
CA ASP A 250 8.16 -10.34 3.38
C ASP A 250 6.65 -10.26 3.66
N ALA A 251 5.85 -9.78 2.71
CA ALA A 251 4.39 -9.86 2.78
C ALA A 251 3.89 -11.32 2.89
N LEU A 252 4.44 -12.24 2.09
CA LEU A 252 4.11 -13.67 2.19
C LEU A 252 4.51 -14.27 3.54
N ARG A 253 5.63 -13.85 4.14
CA ARG A 253 6.04 -14.31 5.47
C ARG A 253 5.05 -13.90 6.54
N GLU A 254 4.58 -12.66 6.50
CA GLU A 254 3.57 -12.19 7.45
C GLU A 254 2.23 -12.91 7.27
N LEU A 255 1.79 -13.12 6.02
CA LEU A 255 0.57 -13.89 5.73
C LEU A 255 0.68 -15.35 6.18
N MET A 256 1.85 -15.97 6.03
CA MET A 256 2.09 -17.32 6.53
C MET A 256 2.03 -17.39 8.06
N MET A 257 2.53 -16.35 8.75
CA MET A 257 2.44 -16.25 10.21
C MET A 257 0.99 -16.07 10.64
N SER A 258 0.20 -15.26 9.93
CA SER A 258 -1.21 -15.06 10.28
C SER A 258 -2.06 -16.30 10.08
N LEU A 259 -1.78 -17.11 9.05
CA LEU A 259 -2.42 -18.42 8.83
C LEU A 259 -2.23 -19.42 9.98
N MET A 260 -1.29 -19.18 10.90
CA MET A 260 -1.14 -20.02 12.09
C MET A 260 -2.22 -19.76 13.15
N PHE A 261 -2.91 -18.61 13.09
CA PHE A 261 -3.98 -18.27 14.03
C PHE A 261 -5.32 -18.82 13.58
N GLN A 262 -6.10 -19.31 14.55
CA GLN A 262 -7.37 -19.99 14.30
C GLN A 262 -8.38 -19.10 13.55
N GLU A 263 -8.45 -17.82 13.88
CA GLU A 263 -9.36 -16.85 13.26
C GLU A 263 -9.10 -16.74 11.75
N THR A 264 -7.83 -16.61 11.37
CA THR A 264 -7.44 -16.55 9.96
C THR A 264 -7.68 -17.86 9.23
N GLN A 265 -7.46 -19.01 9.89
CA GLN A 265 -7.72 -20.32 9.29
C GLN A 265 -9.18 -20.54 8.93
N GLN A 266 -10.12 -19.96 9.69
CA GLN A 266 -11.55 -20.11 9.41
C GLN A 266 -11.94 -19.50 8.06
N ILE A 267 -11.32 -18.39 7.66
CA ILE A 267 -11.54 -17.74 6.35
C ILE A 267 -11.22 -18.70 5.20
N PHE A 268 -10.14 -19.46 5.34
CA PHE A 268 -9.66 -20.36 4.29
C PHE A 268 -10.33 -21.75 4.33
N GLY A 269 -11.41 -21.90 5.10
CA GLY A 269 -12.18 -23.12 5.20
C GLY A 269 -11.63 -24.15 6.19
N GLY A 270 -10.97 -23.66 7.25
CA GLY A 270 -10.52 -24.45 8.40
C GLY A 270 -9.04 -24.86 8.38
N GLY A 271 -8.58 -25.48 9.47
CA GLY A 271 -7.16 -25.78 9.70
C GLY A 271 -6.51 -26.68 8.65
N GLU A 272 -7.26 -27.63 8.08
CA GLU A 272 -6.72 -28.54 7.05
C GLU A 272 -6.44 -27.82 5.73
N LYS A 273 -7.37 -26.98 5.26
CA LYS A 273 -7.18 -26.16 4.06
C LYS A 273 -6.11 -25.09 4.27
N ALA A 274 -6.07 -24.48 5.44
CA ALA A 274 -5.03 -23.52 5.80
C ALA A 274 -3.63 -24.15 5.79
N THR A 275 -3.49 -25.40 6.23
CA THR A 275 -2.20 -26.13 6.19
C THR A 275 -1.75 -26.40 4.75
N ASN A 276 -2.67 -26.77 3.86
CA ASN A 276 -2.36 -26.94 2.44
C ASN A 276 -1.97 -25.61 1.76
N LEU A 277 -2.67 -24.52 2.09
CA LEU A 277 -2.33 -23.18 1.62
C LEU A 277 -0.97 -22.71 2.13
N PHE A 278 -0.64 -23.00 3.39
CA PHE A 278 0.68 -22.71 3.96
C PHE A 278 1.81 -23.35 3.13
N SER A 279 1.67 -24.62 2.74
CA SER A 279 2.64 -25.31 1.88
C SER A 279 2.78 -24.64 0.50
N ASN A 280 1.67 -24.18 -0.09
CA ASN A 280 1.70 -23.47 -1.37
C ASN A 280 2.37 -22.09 -1.24
N PHE A 281 2.07 -21.35 -0.18
CA PHE A 281 2.71 -20.06 0.11
C PHE A 281 4.20 -20.22 0.42
N GLU A 282 4.61 -21.30 1.09
CA GLU A 282 6.02 -21.60 1.32
C GLU A 282 6.77 -21.77 -0.01
N THR A 283 6.15 -22.46 -0.99
CA THR A 283 6.74 -22.65 -2.32
C THR A 283 6.86 -21.32 -3.07
N LEU A 284 5.80 -20.50 -3.07
CA LEU A 284 5.83 -19.17 -3.67
C LEU A 284 6.89 -18.28 -3.03
N LYS A 285 6.96 -18.27 -1.70
CA LYS A 285 7.98 -17.54 -0.95
C LYS A 285 9.39 -17.98 -1.37
N LYS A 286 9.66 -19.29 -1.48
CA LYS A 286 10.96 -19.81 -1.92
C LYS A 286 11.32 -19.31 -3.32
N ASN A 287 10.37 -19.31 -4.26
CA ASN A 287 10.61 -18.79 -5.61
C ASN A 287 10.99 -17.29 -5.59
N TYR A 288 10.24 -16.46 -4.85
CA TYR A 288 10.57 -15.05 -4.69
C TYR A 288 11.93 -14.82 -4.00
N GLU A 289 12.26 -15.65 -3.01
CA GLU A 289 13.54 -15.59 -2.29
C GLU A 289 14.73 -15.99 -3.19
N GLU A 290 14.56 -16.99 -4.04
CA GLU A 290 15.55 -17.40 -5.04
C GLU A 290 15.77 -16.33 -6.11
N ASP A 291 14.70 -15.74 -6.63
CA ASP A 291 14.83 -14.70 -7.66
C ASP A 291 15.41 -13.40 -7.07
N PHE A 292 15.04 -13.05 -5.84
CA PHE A 292 15.67 -11.96 -5.10
C PHE A 292 17.16 -12.21 -4.88
N THR A 293 17.57 -13.41 -4.45
CA THR A 293 18.99 -13.73 -4.25
C THR A 293 19.78 -13.73 -5.56
N LYS A 294 19.23 -14.24 -6.67
CA LYS A 294 19.84 -14.11 -8.00
C LYS A 294 20.04 -12.65 -8.41
N MET A 295 19.07 -11.78 -8.13
CA MET A 295 19.21 -10.34 -8.41
C MET A 295 20.27 -9.67 -7.54
N LEU A 296 20.34 -10.04 -6.25
CA LEU A 296 21.41 -9.59 -5.36
C LEU A 296 22.79 -10.05 -5.84
N ASP A 297 22.91 -11.27 -6.35
CA ASP A 297 24.17 -11.76 -6.92
C ASP A 297 24.49 -11.07 -8.25
N ALA A 298 23.50 -10.78 -9.10
CA ALA A 298 23.66 -9.97 -10.30
C ALA A 298 24.12 -8.54 -9.97
N LYS A 299 23.68 -7.98 -8.83
CA LYS A 299 24.09 -6.65 -8.34
C LYS A 299 25.62 -6.54 -8.19
N LYS A 300 26.29 -7.62 -7.79
CA LYS A 300 27.76 -7.68 -7.67
C LYS A 300 28.46 -7.36 -9.00
N PHE A 301 27.81 -7.66 -10.12
CA PHE A 301 28.30 -7.41 -11.47
C PHE A 301 27.72 -6.13 -12.10
N GLY A 302 27.22 -5.19 -11.27
CA GLY A 302 26.74 -3.90 -11.72
C GLY A 302 27.79 -3.11 -12.54
N PRO A 303 27.41 -1.98 -13.18
CA PRO A 303 28.11 -1.35 -14.32
C PRO A 303 29.59 -0.95 -14.10
N TYR A 304 30.13 -1.13 -12.91
CA TYR A 304 31.54 -0.95 -12.59
C TYR A 304 32.44 -2.15 -12.90
N VAL A 305 31.98 -3.15 -13.69
CA VAL A 305 32.77 -4.32 -14.13
C VAL A 305 34.03 -3.96 -14.95
N GLY A 306 34.30 -2.66 -15.20
CA GLY A 306 35.50 -2.17 -15.88
C GLY A 306 36.37 -1.17 -15.11
N LEU A 307 35.94 -0.65 -13.95
CA LEU A 307 36.71 0.37 -13.20
C LEU A 307 37.58 -0.22 -12.08
N THR A 308 37.24 -1.41 -11.58
CA THR A 308 38.05 -2.16 -10.60
C THR A 308 38.53 -3.50 -11.10
N LYS A 309 38.26 -3.85 -12.37
CA LYS A 309 39.26 -4.60 -13.12
C LYS A 309 40.34 -3.60 -13.50
N ALA A 310 41.20 -3.27 -12.54
CA ALA A 310 42.56 -2.96 -12.93
C ALA A 310 42.98 -4.17 -13.76
N ILE A 311 42.98 -4.00 -15.08
CA ILE A 311 43.80 -4.82 -15.94
C ILE A 311 45.19 -4.47 -15.43
N VAL A 312 45.66 -5.21 -14.42
CA VAL A 312 47.08 -5.35 -14.17
C VAL A 312 47.54 -6.19 -15.35
N THR A 313 47.61 -5.54 -16.52
CA THR A 313 48.65 -5.87 -17.47
C THR A 313 49.90 -5.82 -16.62
N PRO A 314 50.59 -6.95 -16.36
CA PRO A 314 51.90 -6.84 -15.76
C PRO A 314 52.66 -5.86 -16.63
N GLU A 315 53.17 -4.78 -16.04
CA GLU A 315 54.15 -3.90 -16.67
C GLU A 315 55.43 -4.70 -16.90
N TYR A 316 55.39 -5.65 -17.83
CA TYR A 316 56.49 -6.49 -18.26
C TYR A 316 56.47 -6.68 -19.77
N THR A 317 56.01 -5.67 -20.51
CA THR A 317 56.24 -5.57 -21.96
C THR A 317 56.73 -4.19 -22.39
N LEU A 318 57.41 -3.44 -21.51
CA LEU A 318 58.42 -2.49 -21.98
C LEU A 318 59.68 -3.29 -22.37
N PRO A 319 60.19 -3.16 -23.61
CA PRO A 319 61.38 -3.85 -24.08
C PRO A 319 62.61 -3.23 -23.44
N GLY A 320 62.88 -3.57 -22.18
CA GLY A 320 64.00 -3.01 -21.42
C GLY A 320 64.34 -3.72 -20.12
N GLY A 321 63.71 -4.86 -19.82
CA GLY A 321 63.84 -5.55 -18.52
C GLY A 321 64.29 -7.00 -18.61
N ARG A 322 65.10 -7.39 -19.61
CA ARG A 322 65.68 -8.74 -19.65
C ARG A 322 66.85 -8.85 -18.67
N SER A 323 66.78 -9.88 -17.82
CA SER A 323 67.90 -10.67 -17.27
C SER A 323 68.14 -10.64 -15.74
N ARG A 324 67.23 -11.27 -14.99
CA ARG A 324 67.66 -12.03 -13.79
C ARG A 324 67.51 -13.55 -13.97
N TYR A 325 66.46 -14.00 -14.65
CA TYR A 325 66.27 -15.43 -14.95
C TYR A 325 67.19 -15.98 -16.06
N PHE A 326 67.65 -15.15 -17.00
CA PHE A 326 68.59 -15.58 -18.05
C PHE A 326 70.04 -15.75 -17.57
N ARG A 327 70.43 -15.17 -16.43
CA ARG A 327 71.77 -15.39 -15.83
C ARG A 327 71.85 -16.74 -15.12
N TYR A 328 70.76 -17.18 -14.50
CA TYR A 328 70.72 -18.47 -13.78
C TYR A 328 70.75 -19.69 -14.71
N LEU A 329 70.34 -19.54 -15.98
CA LEU A 329 70.38 -20.62 -16.96
C LEU A 329 71.76 -20.83 -17.62
N PHE A 330 72.71 -19.90 -17.47
CA PHE A 330 74.02 -19.97 -18.13
C PHE A 330 75.24 -19.77 -17.19
N SER A 331 75.05 -19.67 -15.87
CA SER A 331 76.15 -19.56 -14.90
C SER A 331 76.49 -20.88 -14.18
N GLY A 332 76.27 -22.01 -14.84
CA GLY A 332 76.45 -23.35 -14.25
C GLY A 332 77.06 -24.35 -15.23
N SER A 333 78.21 -24.02 -15.83
CA SER A 333 79.15 -25.03 -16.31
C SER A 333 80.57 -24.46 -16.26
N SER A 334 81.25 -24.72 -15.15
CA SER A 334 82.71 -24.85 -15.10
C SER A 334 83.04 -26.33 -15.18
#